data_AF-A0A2E9QWR6-F1
#
_entry.id   AF-A0A2E9QWR6-F1
#
_cell.length_a   1.000
_cell.length_b   1.000
_cell.length_c   1.000
_cell.angle_alpha   90.00
_cell.angle_beta   90.00
_cell.angle_gamma   90.00
#
_symmetry.space_group_name_H-M   'P 1'
#
loop_
_entity.id
_entity.type
_entity.pdbx_description
1 polymer ?
#
loop_
_entity_poly.entity_id
_entity_poly.type
_entity_poly.pdbx_seq_one_letter_code
_entity_poly.pdbx_strand_id
1 'polypeptide(L)'
;MENLRAHNLTQLTYPLPSLLFSLCVLMVCLCCVPRQTDARSKYRRARAEFRRANRLVRRGRYKGAIRRYRRVIRILTGSSRRAVKGRWESLFRIAVVYRRLRDYRASRSVLELLWKQAPSPASRYYKRLKRQFAKLQGKLLSELILTILPTHSTTAIKDRTGLIQARTTTALNHATKKYFDVQDGTITITISAPGYTTVTRRALIEPVRSISMYISLVRLRGYAYAMSLYHHASALSKQNRHLEAYQWFERTRQALRPNLVQQANGATLEWQALLSQAELLILLKRDSEARRRFVTMWDTYTNRRTELKRAMCQLKQRHQWALPQRLQEINCAAQTQNAAMQRPNSPPKGKTIGPATWLLVGVGAGGLIFGGIATYQSNEALTQRQKVETSCQNCPEFKRLESEYVAWLATAWTSFVIGGAAIATGVIIHIAKSAPTQPTHITPRPPVFPTSSSLLFPKHPKK
;
A
#
# COMPACT_ATOMS: atom_id res chain seq x y z
N MET A 1 -102.37 -4.20 51.02
CA MET A 1 -101.10 -3.67 51.57
C MET A 1 -100.06 -4.79 51.45
N GLU A 2 -99.61 -5.19 50.26
CA GLU A 2 -98.81 -4.43 49.27
C GLU A 2 -97.53 -3.84 49.86
N ASN A 3 -96.39 -4.50 49.64
CA ASN A 3 -95.26 -3.89 48.95
C ASN A 3 -94.21 -4.95 48.56
N LEU A 4 -94.17 -5.21 47.25
CA LEU A 4 -93.26 -6.07 46.52
C LEU A 4 -92.12 -5.24 45.93
N ARG A 5 -90.89 -5.73 46.12
CA ARG A 5 -89.74 -5.68 45.19
C ARG A 5 -89.50 -4.41 44.37
N ALA A 6 -88.43 -3.70 44.72
CA ALA A 6 -87.70 -2.83 43.81
C ALA A 6 -86.19 -3.18 43.84
N HIS A 7 -85.82 -4.23 43.12
CA HIS A 7 -84.50 -4.30 42.48
C HIS A 7 -84.67 -3.70 41.09
N ASN A 8 -83.92 -2.66 40.72
CA ASN A 8 -83.44 -2.49 39.34
C ASN A 8 -82.45 -1.33 39.16
N LEU A 9 -81.31 -1.70 38.57
CA LEU A 9 -80.61 -0.98 37.50
C LEU A 9 -80.01 0.40 37.81
N THR A 10 -78.90 0.40 38.56
CA THR A 10 -77.86 1.41 38.37
C THR A 10 -77.17 1.18 37.02
N GLN A 11 -77.43 2.09 36.08
CA GLN A 11 -76.81 2.14 34.77
C GLN A 11 -75.28 2.30 34.90
N LEU A 12 -74.54 1.21 34.63
CA LEU A 12 -73.11 1.31 34.30
C LEU A 12 -72.97 1.78 32.86
N THR A 13 -72.99 3.09 32.66
CA THR A 13 -72.52 3.75 31.44
C THR A 13 -70.99 3.75 31.43
N TYR A 14 -70.39 2.62 31.07
CA TYR A 14 -68.98 2.62 30.70
C TYR A 14 -68.80 3.47 29.43
N PRO A 15 -67.84 4.40 29.41
CA PRO A 15 -67.63 5.24 28.23
C PRO A 15 -67.12 4.35 27.09
N LEU A 16 -67.99 4.08 26.12
CA LEU A 16 -67.70 3.48 24.81
C LEU A 16 -66.37 3.92 24.17
N PRO A 17 -65.88 5.18 24.29
CA PRO A 17 -64.57 5.54 23.73
C PRO A 17 -63.38 4.83 24.40
N SER A 18 -63.48 4.41 25.67
CA SER A 18 -62.37 3.73 26.38
C SER A 18 -62.17 2.28 25.90
N LEU A 19 -63.26 1.57 25.59
CA LEU A 19 -63.21 0.23 25.03
C LEU A 19 -62.67 0.24 23.59
N LEU A 20 -63.10 1.20 22.78
CA LEU A 20 -62.59 1.39 21.41
C LEU A 20 -61.10 1.76 21.40
N PHE A 21 -60.65 2.61 22.32
CA PHE A 21 -59.23 2.94 22.45
C PHE A 21 -58.40 1.73 22.90
N SER A 22 -58.89 0.95 23.86
CA SER A 22 -58.22 -0.27 24.32
C SER A 22 -58.15 -1.34 23.22
N LEU A 23 -59.20 -1.51 22.42
CA LEU A 23 -59.24 -2.43 21.28
C LEU A 23 -58.30 -1.97 20.17
N CYS A 24 -58.25 -0.68 19.85
CA CYS A 24 -57.29 -0.13 18.89
C CYS A 24 -55.84 -0.31 19.34
N VAL A 25 -55.52 -0.07 20.62
CA VAL A 25 -54.17 -0.33 21.17
C VAL A 25 -53.84 -1.82 21.15
N LEU A 26 -54.80 -2.71 21.47
CA LEU A 26 -54.61 -4.15 21.41
C LEU A 26 -54.42 -4.65 19.96
N MET A 27 -55.17 -4.10 18.99
CA MET A 27 -55.02 -4.38 17.55
C MET A 27 -53.68 -3.90 17.02
N VAL A 28 -53.23 -2.70 17.39
CA VAL A 28 -51.90 -2.19 17.04
C VAL A 28 -50.81 -3.04 17.70
N CYS A 29 -50.96 -3.45 18.97
CA CYS A 29 -50.03 -4.37 19.61
C CYS A 29 -50.01 -5.77 18.96
N LEU A 30 -51.15 -6.33 18.58
CA LEU A 30 -51.24 -7.63 17.88
C LEU A 30 -50.69 -7.56 16.44
N CYS A 31 -50.84 -6.44 15.76
CA CYS A 31 -50.26 -6.18 14.44
C CYS A 31 -48.76 -5.83 14.50
N CYS A 32 -48.28 -5.23 15.59
CA CYS A 32 -46.89 -4.83 15.78
C CYS A 32 -46.02 -5.86 16.53
N VAL A 33 -46.59 -6.94 17.08
CA VAL A 33 -45.81 -8.10 17.57
C VAL A 33 -45.55 -9.01 16.37
N PRO A 34 -44.35 -8.98 15.75
CA PRO A 34 -44.03 -9.91 14.67
C PRO A 34 -44.18 -11.34 15.19
N ARG A 35 -45.07 -12.13 14.56
CA ARG A 35 -45.34 -13.57 14.86
C ARG A 35 -44.04 -14.28 15.27
N GLN A 36 -43.85 -14.44 16.58
CA GLN A 36 -42.63 -15.00 17.17
C GLN A 36 -42.37 -16.45 16.71
N THR A 37 -43.44 -17.14 16.29
CA THR A 37 -43.44 -18.50 15.75
C THR A 37 -42.68 -18.60 14.42
N ASP A 38 -42.82 -17.62 13.52
CA ASP A 38 -42.16 -17.60 12.21
C ASP A 38 -40.66 -17.30 12.30
N ALA A 39 -40.25 -16.45 13.25
CA ALA A 39 -38.83 -16.19 13.48
C ALA A 39 -38.11 -17.44 14.04
N ARG A 40 -38.77 -18.20 14.92
CA ARG A 40 -38.24 -19.46 15.49
C ARG A 40 -38.13 -20.55 14.42
N SER A 41 -39.12 -20.68 13.53
CA SER A 41 -39.12 -21.69 12.45
C SER A 41 -37.98 -21.45 11.44
N LYS A 42 -37.77 -20.19 11.01
CA LYS A 42 -36.66 -19.81 10.10
C LYS A 42 -35.30 -20.11 10.70
N TYR A 43 -35.07 -19.81 11.98
CA TYR A 43 -33.79 -20.08 12.63
C TYR A 43 -33.50 -21.58 12.78
N ARG A 44 -34.51 -22.39 13.16
CA ARG A 44 -34.36 -23.85 13.21
C ARG A 44 -33.97 -24.42 11.84
N ARG A 45 -34.63 -23.96 10.77
CA ARG A 45 -34.32 -24.36 9.38
C ARG A 45 -32.89 -23.97 8.99
N ALA A 46 -32.47 -22.74 9.29
CA ALA A 46 -31.11 -22.28 9.04
C ALA A 46 -30.05 -23.11 9.78
N ARG A 47 -30.29 -23.45 11.06
CA ARG A 47 -29.39 -24.28 11.87
C ARG A 47 -29.27 -25.70 11.31
N ALA A 48 -30.36 -26.28 10.82
CA ALA A 48 -30.35 -27.60 10.17
C ALA A 48 -29.51 -27.58 8.88
N GLU A 49 -29.69 -26.57 8.03
CA GLU A 49 -28.89 -26.40 6.81
C GLU A 49 -27.39 -26.17 7.12
N PHE A 50 -27.07 -25.40 8.16
CA PHE A 50 -25.70 -25.19 8.60
C PHE A 50 -25.02 -26.49 9.07
N ARG A 51 -25.72 -27.33 9.84
CA ARG A 51 -25.22 -28.66 10.26
C ARG A 51 -25.00 -29.58 9.06
N ARG A 52 -25.92 -29.57 8.07
CA ARG A 52 -25.76 -30.32 6.81
C ARG A 52 -24.54 -29.84 6.02
N ALA A 53 -24.30 -28.53 5.94
CA ALA A 53 -23.10 -27.96 5.32
C ALA A 53 -21.82 -28.46 6.00
N ASN A 54 -21.74 -28.42 7.35
CA ASN A 54 -20.59 -28.93 8.10
C ASN A 54 -20.32 -30.42 7.83
N ARG A 55 -21.37 -31.24 7.73
CA ARG A 55 -21.23 -32.67 7.36
C ARG A 55 -20.62 -32.84 5.97
N LEU A 56 -21.04 -32.03 4.99
CA LEU A 56 -20.45 -32.05 3.65
C LEU A 56 -18.98 -31.62 3.65
N VAL A 57 -18.59 -30.64 4.46
CA VAL A 57 -17.17 -30.23 4.62
C VAL A 57 -16.32 -31.37 5.17
N ARG A 58 -16.84 -32.14 6.15
CA ARG A 58 -16.12 -33.30 6.71
C ARG A 58 -15.95 -34.43 5.69
N ARG A 59 -16.93 -34.61 4.81
CA ARG A 59 -16.90 -35.59 3.70
C ARG A 59 -16.14 -35.10 2.45
N GLY A 60 -15.44 -33.96 2.52
CA GLY A 60 -14.71 -33.39 1.36
C GLY A 60 -15.59 -32.83 0.24
N ARG A 61 -16.93 -32.83 0.36
CA ARG A 61 -17.87 -32.35 -0.67
C ARG A 61 -18.03 -30.83 -0.61
N TYR A 62 -16.96 -30.11 -0.94
CA TYR A 62 -16.83 -28.66 -0.72
C TYR A 62 -17.80 -27.79 -1.53
N LYS A 63 -18.00 -28.06 -2.83
CA LYS A 63 -18.99 -27.32 -3.65
C LYS A 63 -20.41 -27.46 -3.10
N GLY A 64 -20.77 -28.65 -2.60
CA GLY A 64 -22.05 -28.90 -1.94
C GLY A 64 -22.20 -28.14 -0.62
N ALA A 65 -21.14 -28.09 0.19
CA ALA A 65 -21.11 -27.31 1.43
C ALA A 65 -21.31 -25.81 1.19
N ILE A 66 -20.63 -25.23 0.20
CA ILE A 66 -20.78 -23.80 -0.17
C ILE A 66 -22.24 -23.48 -0.52
N ARG A 67 -22.89 -24.31 -1.37
CA ARG A 67 -24.31 -24.12 -1.72
C ARG A 67 -25.21 -24.11 -0.49
N ARG A 68 -24.96 -25.00 0.48
CA ARG A 68 -25.73 -25.10 1.72
C ARG A 68 -25.50 -23.91 2.65
N TYR A 69 -24.26 -23.45 2.85
CA TYR A 69 -23.99 -22.22 3.60
C TYR A 69 -24.64 -20.98 2.95
N ARG A 70 -24.62 -20.85 1.62
CA ARG A 70 -25.34 -19.77 0.92
C ARG A 70 -26.85 -19.82 1.16
N ARG A 71 -27.44 -21.02 1.28
CA ARG A 71 -28.85 -21.19 1.64
C ARG A 71 -29.13 -20.73 3.08
N VAL A 72 -28.22 -20.98 4.02
CA VAL A 72 -28.31 -20.44 5.39
C VAL A 72 -28.37 -18.91 5.36
N ILE A 73 -27.52 -18.27 4.56
CA ILE A 73 -27.51 -16.81 4.41
C ILE A 73 -28.85 -16.27 3.87
N ARG A 74 -29.44 -16.97 2.88
CA ARG A 74 -30.76 -16.62 2.33
C ARG A 74 -31.92 -16.82 3.32
N ILE A 75 -31.86 -17.84 4.17
CA ILE A 75 -32.91 -18.10 5.19
C ILE A 75 -32.84 -17.06 6.32
N LEU A 76 -31.64 -16.66 6.71
CA LEU A 76 -31.41 -15.70 7.79
C LEU A 76 -31.56 -14.26 7.31
N THR A 77 -32.79 -13.85 7.00
CA THR A 77 -33.13 -12.46 6.68
C THR A 77 -33.33 -11.60 7.94
N GLY A 78 -33.24 -10.28 7.79
CA GLY A 78 -33.46 -9.31 8.87
C GLY A 78 -32.21 -8.89 9.66
N SER A 79 -32.38 -7.86 10.49
CA SER A 79 -31.34 -7.20 11.30
C SER A 79 -31.15 -7.81 12.69
N SER A 80 -31.92 -8.84 13.06
CA SER A 80 -31.79 -9.45 14.39
C SER A 80 -30.35 -9.92 14.64
N ARG A 81 -29.83 -9.66 15.85
CA ARG A 81 -28.46 -10.02 16.26
C ARG A 81 -28.12 -11.48 15.95
N ARG A 82 -29.10 -12.38 16.14
CA ARG A 82 -28.95 -13.82 15.89
C ARG A 82 -28.89 -14.15 14.38
N ALA A 83 -29.68 -13.49 13.54
CA ALA A 83 -29.61 -13.64 12.08
C ALA A 83 -28.30 -13.09 11.52
N VAL A 84 -27.87 -11.90 11.95
CA VAL A 84 -26.57 -11.31 11.58
C VAL A 84 -25.43 -12.25 11.94
N LYS A 85 -25.40 -12.76 13.18
CA LYS A 85 -24.40 -13.72 13.64
C LYS A 85 -24.35 -14.99 12.77
N GLY A 86 -25.50 -15.56 12.43
CA GLY A 86 -25.56 -16.78 11.62
C GLY A 86 -25.16 -16.59 10.16
N ARG A 87 -25.50 -15.43 9.55
CA ARG A 87 -25.02 -15.05 8.21
C ARG A 87 -23.50 -14.92 8.19
N TRP A 88 -22.98 -14.21 9.19
CA TRP A 88 -21.56 -14.01 9.42
C TRP A 88 -20.78 -15.31 9.55
N GLU A 89 -21.25 -16.21 10.42
CA GLU A 89 -20.61 -17.51 10.60
C GLU A 89 -20.63 -18.33 9.29
N SER A 90 -21.73 -18.25 8.54
CA SER A 90 -21.85 -18.94 7.25
C SER A 90 -20.87 -18.41 6.20
N LEU A 91 -20.72 -17.07 6.08
CA LEU A 91 -19.73 -16.45 5.19
C LEU A 91 -18.30 -16.85 5.58
N PHE A 92 -17.97 -16.84 6.86
CA PHE A 92 -16.67 -17.28 7.34
C PHE A 92 -16.39 -18.74 6.97
N ARG A 93 -17.37 -19.64 7.15
CA ARG A 93 -17.23 -21.04 6.74
C ARG A 93 -17.07 -21.20 5.24
N ILE A 94 -17.78 -20.41 4.42
CA ILE A 94 -17.61 -20.40 2.96
C ILE A 94 -16.16 -20.05 2.59
N ALA A 95 -15.60 -19.00 3.19
CA ALA A 95 -14.20 -18.64 2.96
C ALA A 95 -13.23 -19.77 3.33
N VAL A 96 -13.42 -20.41 4.49
CA VAL A 96 -12.62 -21.58 4.89
C VAL A 96 -12.73 -22.73 3.87
N VAL A 97 -13.92 -22.96 3.31
CA VAL A 97 -14.15 -24.00 2.30
C VAL A 97 -13.50 -23.64 0.97
N TYR A 98 -13.56 -22.38 0.53
CA TYR A 98 -12.84 -21.91 -0.66
C TYR A 98 -11.32 -22.07 -0.52
N ARG A 99 -10.78 -21.81 0.68
CA ARG A 99 -9.37 -22.12 0.98
C ARG A 99 -9.06 -23.60 0.81
N ARG A 100 -9.91 -24.50 1.30
CA ARG A 100 -9.73 -25.96 1.13
C ARG A 100 -9.78 -26.38 -0.35
N LEU A 101 -10.54 -25.66 -1.17
CA LEU A 101 -10.59 -25.82 -2.62
C LEU A 101 -9.43 -25.17 -3.37
N ARG A 102 -8.49 -24.49 -2.68
CA ARG A 102 -7.42 -23.67 -3.28
C ARG A 102 -7.95 -22.52 -4.17
N ASP A 103 -9.21 -22.13 -4.02
CA ASP A 103 -9.78 -20.96 -4.69
C ASP A 103 -9.59 -19.72 -3.81
N TYR A 104 -8.36 -19.22 -3.82
CA TYR A 104 -7.94 -18.11 -2.97
C TYR A 104 -8.64 -16.79 -3.31
N ARG A 105 -8.99 -16.58 -4.58
CA ARG A 105 -9.70 -15.39 -5.05
C ARG A 105 -11.12 -15.35 -4.50
N ALA A 106 -11.86 -16.46 -4.60
CA ALA A 106 -13.20 -16.55 -4.02
C ALA A 106 -13.18 -16.53 -2.49
N SER A 107 -12.17 -17.14 -1.86
CA SER A 107 -11.99 -17.04 -0.41
C SER A 107 -11.79 -15.60 0.03
N ARG A 108 -10.97 -14.83 -0.68
CA ARG A 108 -10.70 -13.41 -0.39
C ARG A 108 -11.94 -12.54 -0.56
N SER A 109 -12.67 -12.69 -1.67
CA SER A 109 -13.86 -11.86 -1.92
C SER A 109 -14.93 -12.05 -0.84
N VAL A 110 -15.12 -13.30 -0.38
CA VAL A 110 -16.05 -13.61 0.72
C VAL A 110 -15.60 -13.03 2.05
N LEU A 111 -14.29 -13.03 2.32
CA LEU A 111 -13.70 -12.43 3.50
C LEU A 111 -13.82 -10.89 3.49
N GLU A 112 -13.58 -10.25 2.35
CA GLU A 112 -13.75 -8.79 2.19
C GLU A 112 -15.23 -8.39 2.38
N LEU A 113 -16.17 -9.17 1.82
CA LEU A 113 -17.60 -8.97 2.04
C LEU A 113 -17.96 -9.09 3.53
N LEU A 114 -17.41 -10.11 4.20
CA LEU A 114 -17.59 -10.29 5.64
C LEU A 114 -17.01 -9.10 6.41
N TRP A 115 -15.83 -8.58 6.06
CA TRP A 115 -15.26 -7.41 6.74
C TRP A 115 -16.11 -6.14 6.57
N LYS A 116 -16.62 -5.88 5.36
CA LYS A 116 -17.49 -4.73 5.08
C LYS A 116 -18.78 -4.75 5.91
N GLN A 117 -19.30 -5.93 6.22
CA GLN A 117 -20.57 -6.09 6.95
C GLN A 117 -20.38 -6.08 8.49
N ALA A 118 -19.18 -5.73 9.00
CA ALA A 118 -18.80 -5.93 10.40
C ALA A 118 -19.50 -4.97 11.34
N PRO A 119 -20.35 -5.46 12.27
CA PRO A 119 -20.84 -4.61 13.34
C PRO A 119 -19.69 -4.18 14.27
N SER A 120 -19.88 -3.03 14.93
CA SER A 120 -18.90 -2.41 15.84
C SER A 120 -18.24 -3.41 16.82
N PRO A 121 -16.94 -3.28 17.10
CA PRO A 121 -16.12 -4.27 17.83
C PRO A 121 -16.48 -4.53 19.31
N ALA A 122 -17.55 -3.93 19.85
CA ALA A 122 -17.90 -4.01 21.27
C ALA A 122 -18.19 -5.43 21.81
N SER A 123 -18.48 -6.44 20.95
CA SER A 123 -18.77 -7.80 21.43
C SER A 123 -17.54 -8.73 21.43
N ARG A 124 -17.33 -9.48 22.53
CA ARG A 124 -16.26 -10.51 22.67
C ARG A 124 -16.27 -11.53 21.51
N TYR A 125 -17.45 -11.87 20.99
CA TYR A 125 -17.61 -12.75 19.84
C TYR A 125 -16.96 -12.16 18.58
N TYR A 126 -17.15 -10.87 18.31
CA TYR A 126 -16.56 -10.17 17.16
C TYR A 126 -15.05 -10.04 17.29
N LYS A 127 -14.52 -9.84 18.51
CA LYS A 127 -13.07 -9.86 18.79
C LYS A 127 -12.43 -11.21 18.44
N ARG A 128 -13.04 -12.32 18.86
CA ARG A 128 -12.56 -13.68 18.52
C ARG A 128 -12.60 -13.95 17.01
N LEU A 129 -13.65 -13.46 16.34
CA LEU A 129 -13.85 -13.66 14.91
C LEU A 129 -12.88 -12.81 14.07
N LYS A 130 -12.61 -11.55 14.47
CA LYS A 130 -11.53 -10.72 13.91
C LYS A 130 -10.17 -11.40 14.02
N ARG A 131 -9.86 -12.02 15.17
CA ARG A 131 -8.61 -12.79 15.34
C ARG A 131 -8.52 -13.98 14.38
N GLN A 132 -9.62 -14.73 14.20
CA GLN A 132 -9.63 -15.85 13.24
C GLN A 132 -9.56 -15.38 11.79
N PHE A 133 -10.20 -14.26 11.46
CA PHE A 133 -10.09 -13.60 10.17
C PHE A 133 -8.65 -13.20 9.86
N ALA A 134 -7.97 -12.52 10.79
CA ALA A 134 -6.57 -12.14 10.66
C ALA A 134 -5.66 -13.37 10.44
N LYS A 135 -5.88 -14.45 11.20
CA LYS A 135 -5.17 -15.74 10.99
C LYS A 135 -5.42 -16.34 9.60
N LEU A 136 -6.68 -16.35 9.14
CA LEU A 136 -7.04 -16.89 7.82
C LEU A 136 -6.52 -16.03 6.69
N GLN A 137 -6.58 -14.71 6.83
CA GLN A 137 -6.04 -13.76 5.89
C GLN A 137 -4.52 -13.95 5.77
N GLY A 138 -3.78 -14.00 6.88
CA GLY A 138 -2.34 -14.28 6.89
C GLY A 138 -1.98 -15.65 6.28
N LYS A 139 -2.80 -16.69 6.51
CA LYS A 139 -2.61 -18.02 5.90
C LYS A 139 -2.92 -18.05 4.39
N LEU A 140 -3.97 -17.37 3.94
CA LEU A 140 -4.26 -17.19 2.51
C LEU A 140 -3.16 -16.37 1.84
N LEU A 141 -2.61 -15.37 2.54
CA LEU A 141 -1.50 -14.52 2.10
C LEU A 141 -0.24 -15.33 1.84
N SER A 142 0.20 -16.09 2.85
CA SER A 142 1.40 -16.93 2.76
C SER A 142 1.27 -17.97 1.65
N GLU A 143 0.11 -18.58 1.49
CA GLU A 143 -0.12 -19.54 0.39
C GLU A 143 -0.14 -18.88 -0.99
N LEU A 144 -0.71 -17.68 -1.14
CA LEU A 144 -0.72 -16.94 -2.40
C LEU A 144 0.68 -16.40 -2.77
N ILE A 145 1.48 -16.04 -1.76
CA ILE A 145 2.88 -15.62 -1.88
C ILE A 145 3.76 -16.81 -2.31
N LEU A 146 3.51 -18.02 -1.80
CA LEU A 146 4.27 -19.23 -2.14
C LEU A 146 3.93 -19.79 -3.53
N THR A 147 2.77 -19.47 -4.09
CA THR A 147 2.40 -19.86 -5.46
C THR A 147 3.01 -18.98 -6.56
N ILE A 148 3.73 -17.91 -6.23
CA ILE A 148 4.35 -16.97 -7.21
C ILE A 148 5.89 -17.02 -7.13
N LEU A 149 6.47 -18.10 -6.60
CA LEU A 149 7.91 -18.33 -6.65
C LEU A 149 8.25 -19.22 -7.85
N PRO A 150 9.26 -18.89 -8.68
CA PRO A 150 9.89 -19.91 -9.52
C PRO A 150 10.54 -20.96 -8.62
N THR A 151 10.48 -22.22 -9.03
CA THR A 151 10.91 -23.44 -8.31
C THR A 151 12.37 -23.43 -7.81
N HIS A 152 13.21 -22.48 -8.25
CA HIS A 152 14.65 -22.43 -7.99
C HIS A 152 15.13 -21.21 -7.17
N SER A 153 14.23 -20.48 -6.50
CA SER A 153 14.61 -19.30 -5.71
C SER A 153 14.75 -19.61 -4.21
N THR A 154 15.89 -19.25 -3.63
CA THR A 154 16.13 -19.30 -2.18
C THR A 154 15.76 -17.96 -1.57
N THR A 155 14.78 -17.98 -0.67
CA THR A 155 14.36 -16.79 0.09
C THR A 155 14.89 -16.90 1.51
N ALA A 156 15.76 -15.97 1.91
CA ALA A 156 16.18 -15.79 3.29
C ALA A 156 15.45 -14.59 3.89
N ILE A 157 14.82 -14.80 5.04
CA ILE A 157 14.12 -13.75 5.78
C ILE A 157 14.85 -13.58 7.10
N LYS A 158 15.30 -12.36 7.39
CA LYS A 158 15.91 -11.99 8.67
C LYS A 158 15.02 -10.99 9.40
N ASP A 159 14.83 -11.18 10.70
CA ASP A 159 14.29 -10.15 11.61
C ASP A 159 15.39 -9.67 12.57
N ARG A 160 14.99 -8.99 13.66
CA ARG A 160 15.92 -8.50 14.70
C ARG A 160 16.61 -9.63 15.48
N THR A 161 16.03 -10.82 15.50
CA THR A 161 16.57 -12.01 16.20
C THR A 161 17.48 -12.86 15.31
N GLY A 162 17.57 -12.53 14.01
CA GLY A 162 18.47 -13.18 13.07
C GLY A 162 17.72 -13.85 11.91
N LEU A 163 18.27 -14.94 11.41
CA LEU A 163 17.75 -15.65 10.23
C LEU A 163 16.54 -16.50 10.64
N ILE A 164 15.36 -16.16 10.14
CA ILE A 164 14.12 -16.87 10.46
C ILE A 164 14.10 -18.15 9.66
N GLN A 165 14.16 -19.29 10.35
CA GLN A 165 14.06 -20.57 9.69
C GLN A 165 12.64 -20.82 9.18
N ALA A 166 12.55 -21.25 7.93
CA ALA A 166 11.29 -21.68 7.35
C ALA A 166 10.82 -22.96 8.05
N ARG A 167 9.65 -22.92 8.69
CA ARG A 167 8.95 -24.14 9.10
C ARG A 167 8.38 -24.82 7.87
N THR A 168 8.83 -26.04 7.60
CA THR A 168 8.27 -26.92 6.57
C THR A 168 7.14 -27.73 7.18
N THR A 169 5.95 -27.71 6.57
CA THR A 169 4.85 -28.60 6.97
C THR A 169 4.68 -29.69 5.92
N THR A 170 4.86 -30.94 6.31
CA THR A 170 4.50 -32.14 5.54
C THR A 170 3.00 -32.42 5.74
N ALA A 171 2.13 -31.62 5.12
CA ALA A 171 0.72 -31.95 5.07
C ALA A 171 0.47 -32.93 3.90
N LEU A 172 -0.26 -34.03 4.18
CA LEU A 172 -0.64 -35.05 3.19
C LEU A 172 -1.13 -34.42 1.88
N ASN A 173 -0.48 -34.82 0.78
CA ASN A 173 -0.84 -34.58 -0.63
C ASN A 173 -0.61 -33.16 -1.18
N HIS A 174 0.67 -32.78 -1.37
CA HIS A 174 1.24 -31.86 -2.37
C HIS A 174 2.09 -30.72 -1.78
N ALA A 175 3.33 -30.63 -2.29
CA ALA A 175 4.33 -29.57 -2.18
C ALA A 175 4.70 -29.14 -0.74
N THR A 176 5.96 -29.37 -0.37
CA THR A 176 6.59 -28.85 0.85
C THR A 176 6.48 -27.32 0.89
N LYS A 177 5.61 -26.79 1.75
CA LYS A 177 5.45 -25.34 1.96
C LYS A 177 6.34 -24.87 3.11
N LYS A 178 7.01 -23.73 2.91
CA LYS A 178 7.87 -23.03 3.87
C LYS A 178 7.11 -21.85 4.48
N TYR A 179 6.97 -21.80 5.80
CA TYR A 179 6.34 -20.70 6.56
C TYR A 179 7.38 -19.99 7.44
N PHE A 180 7.28 -18.67 7.61
CA PHE A 180 8.18 -17.88 8.45
C PHE A 180 7.35 -17.17 9.53
N ASP A 181 7.66 -17.41 10.80
CA ASP A 181 7.06 -16.69 11.93
C ASP A 181 7.89 -15.45 12.20
N VAL A 182 7.36 -14.27 11.87
CA VAL A 182 8.07 -13.00 12.06
C VAL A 182 7.53 -12.31 13.30
N GLN A 183 8.41 -12.02 14.26
CA GLN A 183 8.08 -11.11 15.37
C GLN A 183 8.31 -9.67 14.90
N ASP A 184 7.41 -8.77 15.28
CA ASP A 184 7.33 -7.38 14.79
C ASP A 184 8.71 -6.68 14.70
N GLY A 185 8.96 -5.92 13.63
CA GLY A 185 10.25 -5.26 13.39
C GLY A 185 10.68 -5.16 11.93
N THR A 186 11.87 -4.64 11.65
CA THR A 186 12.39 -4.54 10.27
C THR A 186 12.78 -5.91 9.76
N ILE A 187 12.11 -6.42 8.71
CA ILE A 187 12.59 -7.61 8.01
C ILE A 187 13.53 -7.24 6.88
N THR A 188 14.55 -8.06 6.71
CA THR A 188 15.38 -8.06 5.51
C THR A 188 15.01 -9.28 4.69
N ILE A 189 14.48 -9.05 3.49
CA ILE A 189 14.20 -10.11 2.51
C ILE A 189 15.38 -10.14 1.55
N THR A 190 16.07 -11.27 1.53
CA THR A 190 17.11 -11.55 0.55
C THR A 190 16.61 -12.65 -0.37
N ILE A 191 16.53 -12.33 -1.65
CA ILE A 191 16.16 -13.28 -2.71
C ILE A 191 17.42 -13.55 -3.52
N SER A 192 17.83 -14.82 -3.54
CA SER A 192 18.90 -15.31 -4.37
C SER A 192 18.39 -16.45 -5.25
N ALA A 193 18.89 -16.51 -6.48
CA ALA A 193 18.63 -17.60 -7.41
C ALA A 193 19.90 -17.84 -8.23
N PRO A 194 20.24 -19.09 -8.60
CA PRO A 194 21.39 -19.38 -9.44
C PRO A 194 21.35 -18.56 -10.73
N GLY A 195 22.40 -17.76 -10.98
CA GLY A 195 22.49 -16.86 -12.15
C GLY A 195 21.90 -15.45 -11.97
N TYR A 196 21.31 -15.12 -10.82
CA TYR A 196 20.71 -13.80 -10.57
C TYR A 196 21.47 -13.00 -9.52
N THR A 197 21.44 -11.66 -9.63
CA THR A 197 21.95 -10.78 -8.57
C THR A 197 21.10 -10.93 -7.32
N THR A 198 21.76 -11.14 -6.18
CA THR A 198 21.09 -11.26 -4.89
C THR A 198 20.46 -9.91 -4.54
N VAL A 199 19.13 -9.88 -4.42
CA VAL A 199 18.41 -8.65 -4.07
C VAL A 199 18.09 -8.67 -2.59
N THR A 200 18.58 -7.66 -1.87
CA THR A 200 18.31 -7.46 -0.45
C THR A 200 17.44 -6.22 -0.27
N ARG A 201 16.28 -6.38 0.37
CA ARG A 201 15.35 -5.28 0.68
C ARG A 201 14.99 -5.30 2.16
N ARG A 202 15.11 -4.15 2.81
CA ARG A 202 14.59 -3.92 4.17
C ARG A 202 13.14 -3.42 4.09
N ALA A 203 12.26 -4.01 4.87
CA ALA A 203 10.88 -3.58 5.05
C ALA A 203 10.58 -3.49 6.54
N LEU A 204 10.10 -2.33 7.01
CA LEU A 204 9.62 -2.16 8.38
C LEU A 204 8.31 -2.94 8.55
N ILE A 205 8.26 -3.91 9.46
CA ILE A 205 7.03 -4.60 9.85
C ILE A 205 6.51 -3.99 11.14
N GLU A 206 5.43 -3.23 11.00
CA GLU A 206 4.56 -2.92 12.12
C GLU A 206 3.72 -4.15 12.51
N PRO A 207 3.34 -4.29 13.80
CA PRO A 207 2.43 -5.32 14.26
C PRO A 207 1.21 -5.41 13.35
N VAL A 208 1.07 -6.55 12.65
CA VAL A 208 0.14 -6.79 11.55
C VAL A 208 -1.23 -6.13 11.77
N ARG A 209 -1.45 -4.94 11.19
CA ARG A 209 -2.74 -4.23 11.25
C ARG A 209 -3.20 -3.48 9.98
N SER A 210 -2.46 -3.40 8.88
CA SER A 210 -2.96 -2.67 7.70
C SER A 210 -2.84 -3.39 6.35
N ILE A 211 -3.92 -3.31 5.57
CA ILE A 211 -4.01 -3.73 4.16
C ILE A 211 -3.01 -2.96 3.29
N SER A 212 -2.67 -1.72 3.68
CA SER A 212 -1.69 -0.86 3.02
C SER A 212 -0.28 -1.48 3.01
N MET A 213 0.14 -2.05 4.14
CA MET A 213 1.45 -2.69 4.26
C MET A 213 1.60 -3.94 3.38
N TYR A 214 0.54 -4.73 3.25
CA TYR A 214 0.51 -5.90 2.38
C TYR A 214 0.63 -5.50 0.89
N ILE A 215 -0.10 -4.45 0.49
CA ILE A 215 0.01 -3.89 -0.86
C ILE A 215 1.44 -3.41 -1.10
N SER A 216 2.07 -2.76 -0.13
CA SER A 216 3.46 -2.31 -0.21
C SER A 216 4.46 -3.46 -0.34
N LEU A 217 4.32 -4.56 0.40
CA LEU A 217 5.21 -5.73 0.29
C LEU A 217 5.04 -6.48 -1.04
N VAL A 218 3.81 -6.67 -1.51
CA VAL A 218 3.55 -7.28 -2.83
C VAL A 218 4.11 -6.40 -3.95
N ARG A 219 3.96 -5.07 -3.82
CA ARG A 219 4.52 -4.10 -4.77
C ARG A 219 6.05 -4.11 -4.73
N LEU A 220 6.65 -4.06 -3.55
CA LEU A 220 8.10 -4.12 -3.36
C LEU A 220 8.68 -5.41 -3.92
N ARG A 221 8.00 -6.54 -3.73
CA ARG A 221 8.47 -7.84 -4.24
C ARG A 221 8.30 -7.98 -5.74
N GLY A 222 7.17 -7.54 -6.30
CA GLY A 222 6.97 -7.49 -7.76
C GLY A 222 8.00 -6.60 -8.44
N TYR A 223 8.27 -5.43 -7.85
CA TYR A 223 9.33 -4.54 -8.30
C TYR A 223 10.73 -5.14 -8.16
N ALA A 224 11.05 -5.74 -7.01
CA ALA A 224 12.36 -6.37 -6.76
C ALA A 224 12.63 -7.53 -7.73
N TYR A 225 11.60 -8.31 -8.05
CA TYR A 225 11.70 -9.37 -9.05
C TYR A 225 12.01 -8.79 -10.43
N ALA A 226 11.22 -7.83 -10.91
CA ALA A 226 11.51 -7.15 -12.18
C ALA A 226 12.92 -6.52 -12.19
N MET A 227 13.33 -5.89 -11.10
CA MET A 227 14.67 -5.29 -10.96
C MET A 227 15.79 -6.34 -11.05
N SER A 228 15.61 -7.53 -10.47
CA SER A 228 16.59 -8.62 -10.59
C SER A 228 16.75 -9.09 -12.04
N LEU A 229 15.63 -9.17 -12.78
CA LEU A 229 15.63 -9.50 -14.21
C LEU A 229 16.36 -8.41 -15.02
N TYR A 230 16.11 -7.15 -14.70
CA TYR A 230 16.77 -6.00 -15.32
C TYR A 230 18.29 -6.04 -15.12
N HIS A 231 18.75 -6.30 -13.89
CA HIS A 231 20.18 -6.39 -13.59
C HIS A 231 20.85 -7.57 -14.30
N HIS A 232 20.17 -8.71 -14.37
CA HIS A 232 20.66 -9.85 -15.12
C HIS A 232 20.76 -9.55 -16.62
N ALA A 233 19.72 -8.95 -17.21
CA ALA A 233 19.74 -8.47 -18.59
C ALA A 233 20.88 -7.47 -18.85
N SER A 234 21.09 -6.55 -17.92
CA SER A 234 22.20 -5.57 -18.00
C SER A 234 23.57 -6.24 -17.95
N ALA A 235 23.73 -7.28 -17.10
CA ALA A 235 24.96 -8.04 -17.01
C ALA A 235 25.24 -8.80 -18.31
N LEU A 236 24.23 -9.46 -18.89
CA LEU A 236 24.34 -10.14 -20.18
C LEU A 236 24.69 -9.17 -21.32
N SER A 237 24.10 -7.98 -21.31
CA SER A 237 24.41 -6.93 -22.30
C SER A 237 25.88 -6.52 -22.26
N LYS A 238 26.46 -6.35 -21.05
CA LYS A 238 27.89 -6.05 -20.87
C LYS A 238 28.81 -7.17 -21.31
N GLN A 239 28.32 -8.42 -21.31
CA GLN A 239 29.02 -9.59 -21.81
C GLN A 239 28.84 -9.79 -23.32
N ASN A 240 28.31 -8.80 -24.05
CA ASN A 240 27.97 -8.87 -25.48
C ASN A 240 26.95 -9.96 -25.86
N ARG A 241 26.21 -10.51 -24.88
CA ARG A 241 25.12 -11.48 -25.11
C ARG A 241 23.81 -10.74 -25.40
N HIS A 242 23.80 -9.95 -26.47
CA HIS A 242 22.75 -8.96 -26.75
C HIS A 242 21.36 -9.57 -26.98
N LEU A 243 21.27 -10.71 -27.66
CA LEU A 243 19.99 -11.38 -27.93
C LEU A 243 19.33 -11.88 -26.64
N GLU A 244 20.12 -12.49 -25.75
CA GLU A 244 19.65 -12.96 -24.46
C GLU A 244 19.29 -11.80 -23.55
N ALA A 245 20.14 -10.76 -23.50
CA ALA A 245 19.86 -9.54 -22.77
C ALA A 245 18.51 -8.94 -23.20
N TYR A 246 18.23 -8.90 -24.52
CA TYR A 246 16.97 -8.42 -25.07
C TYR A 246 15.77 -9.22 -24.54
N GLN A 247 15.85 -10.56 -24.57
CA GLN A 247 14.81 -11.45 -24.04
C GLN A 247 14.58 -11.24 -22.54
N TRP A 248 15.65 -11.02 -21.76
CA TRP A 248 15.53 -10.75 -20.33
C TRP A 248 14.97 -9.37 -20.01
N PHE A 249 15.25 -8.35 -20.81
CA PHE A 249 14.54 -7.08 -20.70
C PHE A 249 13.05 -7.22 -21.05
N GLU A 250 12.67 -8.09 -22.00
CA GLU A 250 11.25 -8.37 -22.27
C GLU A 250 10.58 -9.05 -21.08
N ARG A 251 11.24 -10.04 -20.46
CA ARG A 251 10.78 -10.67 -19.22
C ARG A 251 10.66 -9.67 -18.06
N THR A 252 11.56 -8.69 -17.98
CA THR A 252 11.48 -7.59 -17.00
C THR A 252 10.18 -6.81 -17.17
N ARG A 253 9.83 -6.43 -18.40
CA ARG A 253 8.59 -5.72 -18.70
C ARG A 253 7.35 -6.56 -18.44
N GLN A 254 7.35 -7.83 -18.83
CA GLN A 254 6.24 -8.75 -18.55
C GLN A 254 6.03 -8.97 -17.02
N ALA A 255 7.12 -8.95 -16.24
CA ALA A 255 7.05 -9.04 -14.78
C ALA A 255 6.45 -7.78 -14.14
N LEU A 256 6.59 -6.61 -14.78
CA LEU A 256 5.95 -5.37 -14.37
C LEU A 256 4.45 -5.40 -14.72
N ARG A 257 3.65 -5.94 -13.79
CA ARG A 257 2.17 -5.91 -13.90
C ARG A 257 1.67 -4.45 -14.07
N PRO A 258 0.51 -4.21 -14.72
CA PRO A 258 -0.02 -2.86 -14.96
C PRO A 258 -0.10 -1.99 -13.69
N ASN A 259 -0.43 -2.61 -12.56
CA ASN A 259 -0.56 -1.93 -11.26
C ASN A 259 0.80 -1.53 -10.64
N LEU A 260 1.91 -2.10 -11.10
CA LEU A 260 3.27 -1.73 -10.68
C LEU A 260 3.82 -0.62 -11.58
N VAL A 261 3.49 -0.63 -12.87
CA VAL A 261 3.87 0.40 -13.84
C VAL A 261 3.30 1.77 -13.46
N GLN A 262 2.08 1.83 -12.92
CA GLN A 262 1.47 3.09 -12.44
C GLN A 262 2.22 3.74 -11.27
N GLN A 263 3.19 3.07 -10.66
CA GLN A 263 4.01 3.63 -9.58
C GLN A 263 5.28 4.28 -10.15
N ALA A 264 5.75 5.38 -9.56
CA ALA A 264 6.94 6.11 -10.03
C ALA A 264 8.17 5.19 -10.24
N ASN A 265 8.43 4.27 -9.32
CA ASN A 265 9.55 3.33 -9.43
C ASN A 265 9.33 2.30 -10.55
N GLY A 266 8.12 1.77 -10.68
CA GLY A 266 7.78 0.80 -11.73
C GLY A 266 7.78 1.41 -13.13
N ALA A 267 7.23 2.63 -13.28
CA ALA A 267 7.31 3.42 -14.52
C ALA A 267 8.77 3.70 -14.91
N THR A 268 9.62 4.04 -13.92
CA THR A 268 11.05 4.28 -14.18
C THR A 268 11.76 3.02 -14.64
N LEU A 269 11.49 1.87 -14.01
CA LEU A 269 12.10 0.60 -14.40
C LEU A 269 11.59 0.11 -15.77
N GLU A 270 10.30 0.29 -16.06
CA GLU A 270 9.75 -0.02 -17.39
C GLU A 270 10.39 0.86 -18.46
N TRP A 271 10.51 2.17 -18.20
CA TRP A 271 11.18 3.13 -19.07
C TRP A 271 12.63 2.71 -19.36
N GLN A 272 13.39 2.38 -18.32
CA GLN A 272 14.77 1.92 -18.45
C GLN A 272 14.86 0.62 -19.27
N ALA A 273 13.98 -0.36 -19.01
CA ALA A 273 13.93 -1.61 -19.76
C ALA A 273 13.60 -1.37 -21.24
N LEU A 274 12.63 -0.50 -21.53
CA LEU A 274 12.27 -0.11 -22.90
C LEU A 274 13.43 0.56 -23.64
N LEU A 275 14.12 1.47 -22.97
CA LEU A 275 15.28 2.15 -23.53
C LEU A 275 16.40 1.14 -23.85
N SER A 276 16.78 0.31 -22.89
CA SER A 276 17.81 -0.72 -23.10
C SER A 276 17.42 -1.73 -24.19
N GLN A 277 16.14 -2.07 -24.34
CA GLN A 277 15.68 -2.89 -25.47
C GLN A 277 15.86 -2.21 -26.82
N ALA A 278 15.51 -0.93 -26.91
CA ALA A 278 15.65 -0.17 -28.14
C ALA A 278 17.13 -0.01 -28.52
N GLU A 279 18.01 0.20 -27.55
CA GLU A 279 19.47 0.20 -27.72
C GLU A 279 19.99 -1.14 -28.23
N LEU A 280 19.57 -2.25 -27.60
CA LEU A 280 19.98 -3.59 -28.02
C LEU A 280 19.51 -3.94 -29.43
N LEU A 281 18.36 -3.44 -29.89
CA LEU A 281 17.91 -3.65 -31.26
C LEU A 281 18.86 -3.03 -32.29
N ILE A 282 19.49 -1.88 -31.97
CA ILE A 282 20.52 -1.27 -32.81
C ILE A 282 21.76 -2.19 -32.88
N LEU A 283 22.20 -2.68 -31.71
CA LEU A 283 23.36 -3.59 -31.61
C LEU A 283 23.12 -4.92 -32.34
N LEU A 284 21.87 -5.40 -32.34
CA LEU A 284 21.42 -6.59 -33.07
C LEU A 284 21.13 -6.33 -34.56
N LYS A 285 21.45 -5.14 -35.10
CA LYS A 285 21.21 -4.75 -36.50
C LYS A 285 19.74 -4.80 -36.92
N ARG A 286 18.81 -4.59 -35.98
CA ARG A 286 17.35 -4.53 -36.20
C ARG A 286 16.87 -3.08 -36.19
N ASP A 287 17.44 -2.26 -37.07
CA ASP A 287 17.26 -0.80 -37.07
C ASP A 287 15.81 -0.36 -37.27
N SER A 288 15.05 -1.03 -38.14
CA SER A 288 13.64 -0.70 -38.40
C SER A 288 12.77 -0.89 -37.15
N GLU A 289 13.08 -1.90 -36.32
CA GLU A 289 12.41 -2.14 -35.05
C GLU A 289 12.85 -1.16 -33.97
N ALA A 290 14.15 -0.86 -33.89
CA ALA A 290 14.67 0.16 -32.99
C ALA A 290 13.98 1.51 -33.25
N ARG A 291 13.91 1.93 -34.53
CA ARG A 291 13.23 3.18 -34.93
C ARG A 291 11.78 3.20 -34.52
N ARG A 292 11.02 2.13 -34.80
CA ARG A 292 9.61 2.00 -34.39
C ARG A 292 9.47 2.16 -32.87
N ARG A 293 10.32 1.48 -32.09
CA ARG A 293 10.28 1.59 -30.62
C ARG A 293 10.60 2.99 -30.12
N PHE A 294 11.63 3.65 -30.65
CA PHE A 294 11.97 5.02 -30.25
C PHE A 294 10.83 6.01 -30.58
N VAL A 295 10.18 5.87 -31.73
CA VAL A 295 9.00 6.68 -32.09
C VAL A 295 7.84 6.40 -31.13
N THR A 296 7.52 5.13 -30.85
CA THR A 296 6.48 4.78 -29.86
C THR A 296 6.80 5.36 -28.48
N MET A 297 8.05 5.29 -28.03
CA MET A 297 8.47 5.87 -26.76
C MET A 297 8.35 7.39 -26.74
N TRP A 298 8.67 8.07 -27.86
CA TRP A 298 8.56 9.52 -27.99
C TRP A 298 7.11 10.01 -27.91
N ASP A 299 6.19 9.25 -28.50
CA ASP A 299 4.76 9.54 -28.48
C ASP A 299 4.14 9.21 -27.11
N THR A 300 4.57 8.10 -26.49
CA THR A 300 3.97 7.61 -25.22
C THR A 300 4.47 8.35 -23.99
N TYR A 301 5.78 8.66 -23.91
CA TYR A 301 6.42 9.20 -22.70
C TYR A 301 6.78 10.68 -22.86
N THR A 302 5.76 11.53 -23.03
CA THR A 302 5.92 12.98 -23.25
C THR A 302 6.71 13.67 -22.14
N ASN A 303 6.51 13.25 -20.88
CA ASN A 303 7.20 13.76 -19.70
C ASN A 303 8.69 13.35 -19.60
N ARG A 304 9.17 12.43 -20.44
CA ARG A 304 10.58 11.97 -20.49
C ARG A 304 11.28 12.26 -21.81
N ARG A 305 10.72 13.13 -22.66
CA ARG A 305 11.31 13.49 -23.96
C ARG A 305 12.74 14.00 -23.87
N THR A 306 13.10 14.75 -22.83
CA THR A 306 14.47 15.24 -22.63
C THR A 306 15.46 14.10 -22.36
N GLU A 307 15.08 13.11 -21.55
CA GLU A 307 15.88 11.90 -21.31
C GLU A 307 16.02 11.08 -22.59
N LEU A 308 14.91 10.89 -23.31
CA LEU A 308 14.90 10.17 -24.58
C LEU A 308 15.79 10.84 -25.63
N LYS A 309 15.69 12.17 -25.76
CA LYS A 309 16.53 12.98 -26.65
C LYS A 309 18.01 12.78 -26.34
N ARG A 310 18.41 12.84 -25.06
CA ARG A 310 19.80 12.58 -24.64
C ARG A 310 20.25 11.18 -25.03
N ALA A 311 19.45 10.17 -24.73
CA ALA A 311 19.80 8.78 -25.04
C ALA A 311 19.94 8.56 -26.55
N MET A 312 18.98 9.03 -27.36
CA MET A 312 19.05 8.95 -28.82
C MET A 312 20.28 9.67 -29.39
N CYS A 313 20.63 10.85 -28.88
CA CYS A 313 21.84 11.56 -29.30
C CYS A 313 23.12 10.80 -28.94
N GLN A 314 23.17 10.19 -27.75
CA GLN A 314 24.29 9.33 -27.35
C GLN A 314 24.42 8.10 -28.26
N LEU A 315 23.31 7.48 -28.67
CA LEU A 315 23.31 6.33 -29.58
C LEU A 315 23.74 6.73 -30.99
N LYS A 316 23.26 7.87 -31.49
CA LYS A 316 23.72 8.44 -32.76
C LYS A 316 25.24 8.64 -32.76
N GLN A 317 25.80 9.17 -31.66
CA GLN A 317 27.24 9.39 -31.52
C GLN A 317 28.03 8.08 -31.38
N ARG A 318 27.59 7.15 -30.51
CA ARG A 318 28.32 5.91 -30.21
C ARG A 318 28.25 4.87 -31.32
N HIS A 319 27.12 4.78 -32.01
CA HIS A 319 26.84 3.70 -32.98
C HIS A 319 26.61 4.21 -34.39
N GLN A 320 26.84 5.51 -34.65
CA GLN A 320 26.56 6.16 -35.94
C GLN A 320 25.12 5.92 -36.43
N TRP A 321 24.20 5.71 -35.49
CA TRP A 321 22.83 5.33 -35.81
C TRP A 321 22.02 6.52 -36.29
N ALA A 322 21.40 6.40 -37.47
CA ALA A 322 20.55 7.44 -38.04
C ALA A 322 19.20 7.50 -37.33
N LEU A 323 18.84 8.70 -36.83
CA LEU A 323 17.57 8.94 -36.16
C LEU A 323 16.37 8.72 -37.11
N PRO A 324 15.21 8.27 -36.60
CA PRO A 324 13.97 8.23 -37.37
C PRO A 324 13.65 9.60 -37.99
N GLN A 325 13.15 9.63 -39.24
CA GLN A 325 12.83 10.88 -39.96
C GLN A 325 12.00 11.87 -39.11
N ARG A 326 10.96 11.37 -38.45
CA ARG A 326 10.08 12.15 -37.55
C ARG A 326 10.80 12.79 -36.35
N LEU A 327 12.01 12.33 -36.03
CA LEU A 327 12.83 12.78 -34.91
C LEU A 327 14.15 13.42 -35.39
N GLN A 328 14.31 13.72 -36.68
CA GLN A 328 15.53 14.35 -37.21
C GLN A 328 15.68 15.81 -36.78
N GLU A 329 14.58 16.49 -36.44
CA GLU A 329 14.57 17.85 -35.87
C GLU A 329 15.25 17.92 -34.49
N ILE A 330 15.56 16.78 -33.89
CA ILE A 330 16.30 16.70 -32.64
C ILE A 330 17.75 17.13 -32.88
N ASN A 331 18.02 18.42 -32.63
CA ASN A 331 19.37 18.96 -32.61
C ASN A 331 20.21 18.31 -31.50
N CYS A 332 21.06 17.36 -31.89
CA CYS A 332 22.06 16.72 -31.01
C CYS A 332 23.36 17.54 -30.86
N ALA A 333 23.59 18.52 -31.73
CA ALA A 333 24.81 19.33 -31.73
C ALA A 333 25.01 20.17 -30.44
N ALA A 334 23.90 20.69 -29.88
CA ALA A 334 23.94 21.57 -28.71
C ALA A 334 24.36 20.88 -27.40
N GLN A 335 24.30 19.54 -27.30
CA GLN A 335 24.66 18.84 -26.06
C GLN A 335 26.17 18.68 -25.86
N THR A 336 26.96 18.73 -26.93
CA THR A 336 28.41 18.58 -26.90
C THR A 336 29.12 19.79 -26.24
N GLN A 337 28.56 20.99 -26.37
CA GLN A 337 29.15 22.22 -25.81
C GLN A 337 29.02 22.29 -24.28
N ASN A 338 27.90 21.85 -23.72
CA ASN A 338 27.69 21.86 -22.26
C ASN A 338 28.50 20.78 -21.52
N ALA A 339 28.84 19.67 -22.18
CA ALA A 339 29.71 18.64 -21.59
C ALA A 339 31.19 19.03 -21.65
N ALA A 340 31.62 19.77 -22.67
CA ALA A 340 32.99 20.28 -22.79
C ALA A 340 33.29 21.42 -21.80
N MET A 341 32.29 22.23 -21.43
CA MET A 341 32.42 23.28 -20.39
C MET A 341 32.46 22.75 -18.95
N GLN A 342 32.28 21.44 -18.73
CA GLN A 342 32.35 20.80 -17.40
C GLN A 342 33.59 19.91 -17.23
N ARG A 343 34.73 20.26 -17.84
CA ARG A 343 36.03 19.83 -17.29
C ARG A 343 36.36 20.76 -16.12
N PRO A 344 36.35 20.28 -14.86
CA PRO A 344 36.72 21.12 -13.73
C PRO A 344 38.25 21.27 -13.76
N ASN A 345 38.72 22.30 -14.45
CA ASN A 345 40.11 22.76 -14.32
C ASN A 345 40.23 23.58 -13.03
N SER A 346 40.07 22.91 -11.89
CA SER A 346 40.54 23.26 -10.54
C SER A 346 39.65 22.59 -9.49
N PRO A 347 40.22 22.05 -8.39
CA PRO A 347 39.42 21.59 -7.27
C PRO A 347 38.60 22.79 -6.74
N PRO A 348 37.29 22.61 -6.47
CA PRO A 348 36.48 23.68 -5.92
C PRO A 348 37.10 24.12 -4.60
N LYS A 349 37.52 25.39 -4.51
CA LYS A 349 37.84 26.03 -3.23
C LYS A 349 36.59 25.90 -2.36
N GLY A 350 36.61 24.94 -1.44
CA GLY A 350 35.50 24.67 -0.55
C GLY A 350 35.20 25.94 0.22
N LYS A 351 34.00 26.49 0.02
CA LYS A 351 33.49 27.54 0.91
C LYS A 351 33.38 26.92 2.29
N THR A 352 34.27 27.32 3.20
CA THR A 352 34.29 26.88 4.58
C THR A 352 32.94 27.17 5.22
N ILE A 353 32.23 26.11 5.60
CA ILE A 353 30.96 26.21 6.33
C ILE A 353 31.25 26.92 7.66
N GLY A 354 30.66 28.09 7.87
CA GLY A 354 30.93 28.91 9.05
C GLY A 354 30.57 28.19 10.37
N PRO A 355 31.30 28.46 11.47
CA PRO A 355 31.19 27.74 12.74
C PRO A 355 29.78 27.74 13.35
N ALA A 356 29.01 28.82 13.13
CA ALA A 356 27.61 28.90 13.58
C ALA A 356 26.69 27.84 12.93
N THR A 357 26.95 27.48 11.67
CA THR A 357 26.15 26.45 10.96
C THR A 357 26.46 25.06 11.54
N TRP A 358 27.73 24.80 11.84
CA TRP A 358 28.17 23.56 12.49
C TRP A 358 27.61 23.42 13.90
N LEU A 359 27.56 24.51 14.67
CA LEU A 359 26.99 24.52 16.01
C LEU A 359 25.49 24.21 15.98
N LEU A 360 24.73 24.81 15.07
CA LEU A 360 23.29 24.54 14.91
C LEU A 360 23.00 23.09 14.47
N VAL A 361 23.78 22.57 13.52
CA VAL A 361 23.65 21.17 13.09
C VAL A 361 24.06 20.21 14.21
N GLY A 362 25.11 20.54 14.97
CA GLY A 362 25.58 19.75 16.11
C GLY A 362 24.57 19.70 17.25
N VAL A 363 24.02 20.84 17.67
CA VAL A 363 22.94 20.91 18.67
C VAL A 363 21.70 20.17 18.19
N GLY A 364 21.36 20.32 16.90
CA GLY A 364 20.25 19.60 16.28
C GLY A 364 20.41 18.09 16.30
N ALA A 365 21.59 17.58 15.93
CA ALA A 365 21.92 16.15 15.98
C ALA A 365 21.90 15.62 17.42
N GLY A 366 22.45 16.39 18.37
CA GLY A 366 22.41 16.05 19.80
C GLY A 366 20.98 15.92 20.34
N GLY A 367 20.09 16.86 20.00
CA GLY A 367 18.68 16.83 20.38
C GLY A 367 17.93 15.62 19.80
N LEU A 368 18.21 15.23 18.54
CA LEU A 368 17.62 14.03 17.93
C LEU A 368 18.10 12.73 18.59
N ILE A 369 19.39 12.63 18.94
CA ILE A 369 19.95 11.47 19.63
C ILE A 369 19.34 11.35 21.03
N PHE A 370 19.31 12.45 21.78
CA PHE A 370 18.73 12.48 23.12
C PHE A 370 17.22 12.17 23.10
N GLY A 371 16.48 12.71 22.14
CA GLY A 371 15.07 12.37 21.91
C GLY A 371 14.86 10.88 21.60
N GLY A 372 15.77 10.27 20.83
CA GLY A 372 15.78 8.83 20.58
C GLY A 372 15.97 7.99 21.85
N ILE A 373 16.90 8.38 22.72
CA ILE A 373 17.16 7.71 24.01
C ILE A 373 15.96 7.86 24.95
N ALA A 374 15.39 9.06 25.08
CA ALA A 374 14.21 9.32 25.90
C ALA A 374 12.99 8.52 25.43
N THR A 375 12.83 8.33 24.11
CA THR A 375 11.77 7.49 23.54
C THR A 375 11.97 6.01 23.84
N TYR A 376 13.23 5.54 23.86
CA TYR A 376 13.55 4.18 24.26
C TYR A 376 13.17 3.93 25.72
N GLN A 377 13.55 4.85 26.62
CA GLN A 377 13.22 4.74 28.05
C GLN A 377 11.73 4.88 28.34
N SER A 378 11.00 5.74 27.62
CA SER A 378 9.54 5.81 27.77
C SER A 378 8.85 4.51 27.35
N ASN A 379 9.37 3.82 26.34
CA ASN A 379 8.83 2.54 25.92
C ASN A 379 9.09 1.43 26.96
N GLU A 380 10.25 1.48 27.63
CA GLU A 380 10.54 0.58 28.76
C GLU A 380 9.60 0.85 29.94
N ALA A 381 9.42 2.11 30.33
CA ALA A 381 8.46 2.51 31.36
C ALA A 381 7.02 2.09 31.02
N LEU A 382 6.62 2.17 29.74
CA LEU A 382 5.31 1.70 29.28
C LEU A 382 5.15 0.18 29.43
N THR A 383 6.19 -0.61 29.15
CA THR A 383 6.13 -2.06 29.33
C THR A 383 6.06 -2.47 30.80
N GLN A 384 6.75 -1.75 31.69
CA GLN A 384 6.65 -1.95 33.13
C GLN A 384 5.25 -1.57 33.64
N ARG A 385 4.72 -0.41 33.20
CA ARG A 385 3.35 0.02 33.49
C ARG A 385 2.31 -1.04 33.09
N GLN A 386 2.41 -1.62 31.89
CA GLN A 386 1.46 -2.64 31.44
C GLN A 386 1.50 -3.93 32.28
N LYS A 387 2.68 -4.32 32.81
CA LYS A 387 2.82 -5.47 33.71
C LYS A 387 2.15 -5.18 35.07
N VAL A 388 2.36 -3.98 35.60
CA VAL A 388 1.75 -3.56 36.88
C VAL A 388 0.24 -3.36 36.75
N GLU A 389 -0.24 -2.80 35.63
CA GLU A 389 -1.68 -2.59 35.37
C GLU A 389 -2.48 -3.91 35.38
N THR A 390 -1.87 -5.00 34.90
CA THR A 390 -2.50 -6.33 34.96
C THR A 390 -2.61 -6.91 36.37
N SER A 391 -1.85 -6.35 37.32
CA SER A 391 -1.75 -6.83 38.70
C SER A 391 -2.50 -5.93 39.68
N CYS A 392 -2.50 -4.60 39.51
CA CYS A 392 -3.28 -3.65 40.30
C CYS A 392 -3.40 -2.29 39.59
N GLN A 393 -4.62 -1.73 39.50
CA GLN A 393 -4.85 -0.42 38.85
C GLN A 393 -4.70 0.80 39.78
N ASN A 394 -4.74 0.61 41.11
CA ASN A 394 -4.75 1.71 42.09
C ASN A 394 -3.55 1.68 43.06
N CYS A 395 -2.49 0.92 42.76
CA CYS A 395 -1.30 0.92 43.60
C CYS A 395 -0.44 2.19 43.41
N PRO A 396 0.29 2.65 44.45
CA PRO A 396 1.18 3.80 44.34
C PRO A 396 2.27 3.62 43.27
N GLU A 397 2.68 2.38 43.01
CA GLU A 397 3.65 2.02 41.99
C GLU A 397 3.16 2.31 40.56
N PHE A 398 1.87 2.10 40.28
CA PHE A 398 1.27 2.45 38.99
C PHE A 398 1.28 3.96 38.75
N LYS A 399 0.92 4.76 39.76
CA LYS A 399 0.94 6.23 39.68
C LYS A 399 2.37 6.76 39.45
N ARG A 400 3.36 6.16 40.11
CA ARG A 400 4.78 6.51 39.90
C ARG A 400 5.22 6.21 38.46
N LEU A 401 4.98 5.00 37.96
CA LEU A 401 5.34 4.60 36.58
C LEU A 401 4.60 5.41 35.52
N GLU A 402 3.36 5.83 35.78
CA GLU A 402 2.62 6.74 34.92
C GLU A 402 3.29 8.13 34.86
N SER A 403 3.70 8.68 36.00
CA SER A 403 4.40 9.97 36.03
C SER A 403 5.77 9.91 35.34
N GLU A 404 6.54 8.82 35.53
CA GLU A 404 7.83 8.61 34.87
C GLU A 404 7.65 8.45 33.34
N TYR A 405 6.64 7.71 32.89
CA TYR A 405 6.31 7.58 31.47
C TYR A 405 5.97 8.93 30.83
N VAL A 406 5.11 9.73 31.47
CA VAL A 406 4.71 11.04 30.95
C VAL A 406 5.90 11.99 30.91
N ALA A 407 6.77 11.99 31.92
CA ALA A 407 7.99 12.79 31.95
C ALA A 407 8.93 12.43 30.79
N TRP A 408 9.26 11.14 30.61
CA TRP A 408 10.12 10.70 29.51
C TRP A 408 9.54 10.97 28.12
N LEU A 409 8.23 10.82 27.98
CA LEU A 409 7.54 11.14 26.74
C LEU A 409 7.60 12.65 26.44
N ALA A 410 7.37 13.50 27.44
CA ALA A 410 7.48 14.95 27.30
C ALA A 410 8.92 15.36 26.91
N THR A 411 9.93 14.81 27.58
CA THR A 411 11.35 15.04 27.27
C THR A 411 11.72 14.59 25.85
N ALA A 412 11.19 13.46 25.39
CA ALA A 412 11.40 12.99 24.03
C ALA A 412 10.82 13.97 23.00
N TRP A 413 9.58 14.42 23.20
CA TRP A 413 8.92 15.36 22.30
C TRP A 413 9.62 16.71 22.25
N THR A 414 9.98 17.30 23.40
CA THR A 414 10.69 18.57 23.43
C THR A 414 12.04 18.48 22.74
N SER A 415 12.77 17.37 22.92
CA SER A 415 14.07 17.13 22.28
C SER A 415 13.96 16.98 20.77
N PHE A 416 12.93 16.29 20.26
CA PHE A 416 12.69 16.18 18.82
C PHE A 416 12.29 17.51 18.19
N VAL A 417 11.43 18.28 18.86
CA VAL A 417 10.99 19.59 18.35
C VAL A 417 12.15 20.56 18.30
N ILE A 418 12.94 20.67 19.37
CA ILE A 418 14.12 21.55 19.42
C ILE A 418 15.20 21.07 18.44
N GLY A 419 15.50 19.77 18.41
CA GLY A 419 16.50 19.19 17.51
C GLY A 419 16.13 19.35 16.04
N GLY A 420 14.87 19.10 15.68
CA GLY A 420 14.36 19.28 14.33
C GLY A 420 14.37 20.75 13.89
N ALA A 421 13.96 21.67 14.76
CA ALA A 421 13.97 23.11 14.48
C ALA A 421 15.41 23.66 14.30
N ALA A 422 16.38 23.19 15.08
CA ALA A 422 17.78 23.58 14.95
C ALA A 422 18.40 23.13 13.62
N ILE A 423 18.13 21.88 13.18
CA ILE A 423 18.61 21.38 11.87
C ILE A 423 17.96 22.15 10.73
N ALA A 424 16.64 22.35 10.77
CA ALA A 424 15.93 23.09 9.73
C ALA A 424 16.49 24.52 9.59
N THR A 425 16.69 25.21 10.72
CA THR A 425 17.29 26.56 10.74
C THR A 425 18.72 26.56 10.21
N GLY A 426 19.55 25.58 10.57
CA GLY A 426 20.92 25.44 10.06
C GLY A 426 20.97 25.25 8.54
N VAL A 427 20.06 24.44 7.99
CA VAL A 427 19.93 24.21 6.54
C VAL A 427 19.45 25.48 5.82
N ILE A 428 18.47 26.19 6.38
CA ILE A 428 17.95 27.45 5.79
C ILE A 428 19.06 28.52 5.75
N ILE A 429 19.81 28.71 6.83
CA ILE A 429 20.93 29.66 6.88
C ILE A 429 22.01 29.28 5.86
N HIS A 430 22.29 27.98 5.70
CA HIS A 430 23.26 27.51 4.70
C HIS A 430 22.79 27.80 3.27
N ILE A 431 21.52 27.54 2.95
CA ILE A 431 20.94 27.81 1.63
C ILE A 431 20.88 29.32 1.36
N ALA A 432 20.44 30.13 2.33
CA ALA A 432 20.35 31.57 2.20
C ALA A 432 21.72 32.23 1.96
N LYS A 433 22.78 31.76 2.62
CA LYS A 433 24.17 32.22 2.37
C LYS A 433 24.75 31.71 1.05
N SER A 434 24.18 30.67 0.46
CA SER A 434 24.63 30.07 -0.79
C SER A 434 23.95 30.68 -2.02
N ALA A 435 22.88 31.47 -1.83
CA ALA A 435 22.21 32.16 -2.92
C ALA A 435 23.17 33.19 -3.55
N PRO A 436 23.45 33.10 -4.86
CA PRO A 436 24.27 34.09 -5.53
C PRO A 436 23.54 35.43 -5.50
N THR A 437 24.07 36.40 -4.77
CA THR A 437 23.73 37.81 -4.95
C THR A 437 24.13 38.18 -6.37
N GLN A 438 23.15 38.24 -7.28
CA GLN A 438 23.38 38.86 -8.58
C GLN A 438 23.78 40.31 -8.33
N PRO A 439 24.96 40.76 -8.77
CA PRO A 439 25.28 42.18 -8.74
C PRO A 439 24.32 42.88 -9.71
N THR A 440 23.43 43.72 -9.16
CA THR A 440 22.61 44.65 -9.94
C THR A 440 23.54 45.67 -10.59
N HIS A 441 24.08 45.34 -11.76
CA HIS A 441 24.72 46.30 -12.63
C HIS A 441 23.62 47.14 -13.28
N ILE A 442 23.27 48.28 -12.67
CA ILE A 442 22.40 49.28 -13.27
C ILE A 442 23.23 49.99 -14.33
N THR A 443 23.13 49.56 -15.59
CA THR A 443 23.63 50.33 -16.73
C THR A 443 22.66 51.48 -17.03
N PRO A 444 23.09 52.75 -17.01
CA PRO A 444 22.25 53.88 -17.40
C PRO A 444 21.89 53.78 -18.88
N ARG A 445 20.60 53.91 -19.19
CA ARG A 445 20.04 53.87 -20.54
C ARG A 445 20.26 55.25 -21.20
N PRO A 446 20.93 55.36 -22.36
CA PRO A 446 21.02 56.64 -23.06
C PRO A 446 19.65 57.04 -23.66
N PRO A 447 19.37 58.35 -23.77
CA PRO A 447 18.10 58.85 -24.30
C PRO A 447 17.99 58.58 -25.81
N VAL A 448 16.83 58.07 -26.22
CA VAL A 448 16.46 57.87 -27.62
C VAL A 448 15.79 59.15 -28.10
N PHE A 449 16.41 59.84 -29.07
CA PHE A 449 15.78 60.93 -29.81
C PHE A 449 14.85 60.34 -30.89
N PRO A 450 13.62 60.87 -31.08
CA PRO A 450 12.76 60.46 -32.19
C PRO A 450 13.20 61.17 -33.47
N THR A 451 13.69 60.42 -34.46
CA THR A 451 13.80 60.91 -35.84
C THR A 451 12.51 60.69 -36.59
N SER A 452 12.02 61.79 -37.12
CA SER A 452 10.85 61.99 -37.94
C SER A 452 10.99 61.37 -39.33
N SER A 453 9.85 60.86 -39.83
CA SER A 453 9.34 61.04 -41.20
C SER A 453 10.18 60.59 -42.40
N SER A 454 9.69 59.59 -43.14
CA SER A 454 9.68 59.67 -44.62
C SER A 454 8.56 58.80 -45.21
N LEU A 455 7.62 59.50 -45.87
CA LEU A 455 6.71 59.01 -46.90
C LEU A 455 7.46 58.27 -48.02
N LEU A 456 6.86 57.25 -48.66
CA LEU A 456 6.69 57.19 -50.14
C LEU A 456 5.99 55.89 -50.62
N PHE A 457 4.75 56.09 -51.10
CA PHE A 457 4.04 55.51 -52.26
C PHE A 457 3.92 53.99 -52.55
N PRO A 458 2.70 53.51 -52.88
CA PRO A 458 2.48 52.20 -53.50
C PRO A 458 2.63 52.24 -55.03
N LYS A 459 3.26 51.21 -55.61
CA LYS A 459 3.33 50.99 -57.07
C LYS A 459 2.11 50.21 -57.56
N HIS A 460 1.47 50.75 -58.60
CA HIS A 460 0.51 50.06 -59.48
C HIS A 460 1.15 48.90 -60.27
N PRO A 461 0.35 47.92 -60.73
CA PRO A 461 0.80 46.86 -61.63
C PRO A 461 0.79 47.33 -63.09
N LYS A 462 1.68 46.78 -63.92
CA LYS A 462 1.62 46.86 -65.39
C LYS A 462 1.15 45.51 -65.95
N LYS A 463 0.21 45.62 -66.88
CA LYS A 463 -0.21 44.75 -68.01
C LYS A 463 0.01 43.25 -67.90
#